data_AF-A0A8J8BQB9-F1
#
_entry.id   AF-A0A8J8BQB9-F1
#
_cell.length_a   1.000
_cell.length_b   1.000
_cell.length_c   1.000
_cell.angle_alpha   90.00
_cell.angle_beta   90.00
_cell.angle_gamma   90.00
#
_symmetry.space_group_name_H-M   'P 1'
#
loop_
_entity.id
_entity.type
_entity.pdbx_description
1 polymer ?
#
loop_
_entity_poly.entity_id
_entity_poly.type
_entity_poly.pdbx_seq_one_letter_code
_entity_poly.pdbx_strand_id
1 'polypeptide(L)'
;MAKFRKAPGSEWLGYPHLKLDDIEHEFFQYSEFLAQSLVDNRKGRVYLVMDHDLYQDFLSAVEKKFGNAHASSVNTAALNAVKAWVEEVKKG
;
A
#
# COMPACT_ATOMS: atom_id res chain seq x y z
N MET A 1 -5.28 -28.80 5.97
CA MET A 1 -4.84 -28.25 4.66
C MET A 1 -5.69 -27.04 4.33
N ALA A 2 -5.10 -25.84 4.28
CA ALA A 2 -5.81 -24.66 3.81
C ALA A 2 -6.15 -24.81 2.32
N LYS A 3 -7.43 -24.73 1.95
CA LYS A 3 -7.87 -24.76 0.54
C LYS A 3 -7.23 -23.60 -0.20
N PHE A 4 -6.51 -23.89 -1.29
CA PHE A 4 -5.94 -22.89 -2.19
C PHE A 4 -7.06 -21.98 -2.70
N ARG A 5 -7.17 -20.76 -2.16
CA ARG A 5 -8.13 -19.76 -2.64
C ARG A 5 -7.48 -19.04 -3.82
N LYS A 6 -8.14 -19.06 -4.98
CA LYS A 6 -7.73 -18.28 -6.15
C LYS A 6 -7.58 -16.82 -5.69
N ALA A 7 -6.38 -16.27 -5.80
CA ALA A 7 -6.14 -14.88 -5.44
C ALA A 7 -7.07 -14.01 -6.30
N PRO A 8 -8.00 -13.25 -5.71
CA PRO A 8 -8.85 -12.37 -6.49
C PRO A 8 -7.97 -11.33 -7.19
N GLY A 9 -8.37 -10.91 -8.40
CA GLY A 9 -7.62 -9.94 -9.20
C GLY A 9 -7.32 -8.65 -8.42
N SER A 10 -6.39 -7.85 -8.91
CA SER A 10 -5.95 -6.57 -8.32
C SER A 10 -7.07 -5.53 -8.09
N GLU A 11 -8.30 -5.84 -8.49
CA GLU A 11 -9.52 -5.03 -8.36
C GLU A 11 -10.33 -5.34 -7.08
N TRP A 12 -9.98 -6.38 -6.32
CA TRP A 12 -10.69 -6.73 -5.09
C TRP A 12 -10.14 -5.95 -3.88
N LEU A 13 -10.95 -5.02 -3.37
CA LEU A 13 -10.67 -4.16 -2.20
C LEU A 13 -10.63 -4.91 -0.84
N GLY A 14 -10.94 -6.21 -0.82
CA GLY A 14 -11.20 -6.99 0.39
C GLY A 14 -10.20 -8.10 0.68
N TYR A 15 -8.89 -7.89 0.47
CA TYR A 15 -7.90 -8.88 0.91
C TYR A 15 -7.91 -8.99 2.45
N PRO A 16 -7.93 -10.20 3.04
CA PRO A 16 -7.73 -10.36 4.48
C PRO A 16 -6.37 -9.79 4.86
N HIS A 17 -6.33 -9.02 5.96
CA HIS A 17 -5.09 -8.52 6.52
C HIS A 17 -4.23 -9.71 6.92
N LEU A 18 -3.13 -9.93 6.18
CA LEU A 18 -2.14 -10.96 6.48
C LEU A 18 -1.02 -10.32 7.29
N LYS A 19 -0.70 -10.89 8.44
CA LYS A 19 0.48 -10.57 9.25
C LYS A 19 1.56 -11.62 9.03
N LEU A 20 2.80 -11.30 9.39
CA LEU A 20 3.89 -12.29 9.36
C LEU A 20 3.57 -13.49 10.25
N ASP A 21 2.97 -13.25 11.43
CA ASP A 21 2.57 -14.28 12.39
C ASP A 21 1.51 -15.25 11.84
N ASP A 22 0.80 -14.87 10.77
CA ASP A 22 -0.18 -15.74 10.10
C ASP A 22 0.50 -16.77 9.16
N ILE A 23 1.83 -16.69 8.95
CA ILE A 23 2.59 -17.57 8.06
C ILE A 23 3.19 -18.73 8.89
N GLU A 24 2.47 -19.85 8.93
CA GLU A 24 2.85 -21.02 9.75
C GLU A 24 4.04 -21.83 9.19
N HIS A 25 4.38 -21.68 7.91
CA HIS A 25 5.35 -22.56 7.24
C HIS A 25 6.81 -22.17 7.57
N GLU A 26 7.57 -23.10 8.16
CA GLU A 26 8.92 -22.90 8.71
C GLU A 26 9.91 -22.23 7.75
N PHE A 27 9.83 -22.52 6.45
CA PHE A 27 10.63 -21.84 5.42
C PHE A 27 10.60 -20.30 5.53
N PHE A 28 9.42 -19.72 5.79
CA PHE A 28 9.26 -18.27 5.88
C PHE A 28 9.81 -17.67 7.18
N GLN A 29 10.08 -18.49 8.19
CA GLN A 29 10.78 -18.06 9.41
C GLN A 29 12.26 -17.74 9.12
N TYR A 30 12.84 -18.41 8.12
CA TYR A 30 14.22 -18.19 7.68
C TYR A 30 14.33 -17.29 6.44
N SER A 31 13.20 -16.99 5.78
CA SER A 31 13.12 -16.15 4.59
C SER A 31 12.25 -14.91 4.82
N GLU A 32 12.64 -14.07 5.77
CA GLU A 32 11.87 -12.91 6.23
C GLU A 32 11.46 -11.96 5.08
N PHE A 33 12.36 -11.65 4.15
CA PHE A 33 12.05 -10.78 3.01
C PHE A 33 10.95 -11.34 2.10
N LEU A 34 10.92 -12.66 1.91
CA LEU A 34 9.90 -13.31 1.11
C LEU A 34 8.56 -13.34 1.87
N ALA A 35 8.60 -13.60 3.18
CA ALA A 35 7.43 -13.54 4.05
C ALA A 35 6.81 -12.13 4.03
N GLN A 36 7.64 -11.10 4.13
CA GLN A 36 7.21 -9.70 4.05
C GLN A 36 6.62 -9.35 2.69
N SER A 37 7.21 -9.86 1.59
CA SER A 37 6.66 -9.68 0.24
C SER A 37 5.25 -10.29 0.09
N LEU A 38 4.99 -11.45 0.71
CA LEU A 38 3.66 -12.06 0.71
C LEU A 38 2.64 -11.22 1.47
N VAL A 39 3.02 -10.68 2.63
CA VAL A 39 2.20 -9.74 3.42
C VAL A 39 1.89 -8.46 2.63
N ASP A 40 2.91 -7.87 2.02
CA ASP A 40 2.78 -6.62 1.26
C ASP A 40 1.88 -6.80 0.02
N ASN A 41 1.94 -7.96 -0.62
CA ASN A 41 1.07 -8.31 -1.74
C ASN A 41 -0.40 -8.44 -1.36
N ARG A 42 -0.71 -8.60 -0.07
CA ARG A 42 -2.09 -8.65 0.46
C ARG A 42 -2.61 -7.30 0.93
N LYS A 43 -1.79 -6.25 0.94
CA LYS A 43 -2.26 -4.89 1.29
C LYS A 43 -3.23 -4.38 0.22
N GLY A 44 -4.30 -3.72 0.68
CA GLY A 44 -5.24 -3.03 -0.20
C GLY A 44 -4.54 -1.95 -1.03
N ARG A 45 -4.89 -1.83 -2.31
CA ARG A 45 -4.32 -0.86 -3.24
C ARG A 45 -5.43 0.05 -3.75
N VAL A 46 -5.13 1.34 -3.83
CA VAL A 46 -5.98 2.35 -4.46
C VAL A 46 -5.22 2.90 -5.66
N TYR A 47 -5.81 2.83 -6.84
CA TYR A 47 -5.28 3.42 -8.06
C TYR A 47 -5.99 4.75 -8.32
N LEU A 48 -5.20 5.81 -8.50
CA LEU A 48 -5.71 7.14 -8.80
C LEU A 48 -5.29 7.51 -10.22
N VAL A 49 -6.25 7.84 -11.06
CA VAL A 49 -6.01 8.44 -12.37
C VAL A 49 -6.23 9.94 -12.21
N MET A 50 -5.22 10.74 -12.53
CA MET A 50 -5.23 12.19 -12.39
C MET A 50 -5.04 12.83 -13.75
N ASP A 51 -5.67 13.99 -13.97
CA ASP A 51 -5.36 14.84 -15.11
C ASP A 51 -3.91 15.33 -15.03
N HIS A 52 -3.33 15.64 -16.19
CA HIS A 52 -1.91 15.96 -16.32
C HIS A 52 -1.47 17.10 -15.38
N ASP A 53 -2.24 18.18 -15.33
CA ASP A 53 -1.87 19.37 -14.55
C ASP A 53 -1.86 19.07 -13.06
N LEU A 54 -2.89 18.38 -12.56
CA LEU A 54 -2.96 17.94 -11.16
C LEU A 54 -1.81 16.99 -10.81
N TYR A 55 -1.46 16.09 -11.72
CA TYR A 55 -0.33 15.17 -11.51
C TYR A 55 1.00 15.92 -11.41
N GLN A 56 1.25 16.90 -12.29
CA GLN A 56 2.47 17.72 -12.23
C GLN A 56 2.53 18.57 -10.96
N ASP A 57 1.41 19.17 -10.56
CA ASP A 57 1.31 19.94 -9.31
C ASP A 57 1.59 19.05 -8.10
N PHE A 58 1.04 17.83 -8.09
CA PHE A 58 1.30 16.87 -7.03
C PHE A 58 2.77 16.48 -6.96
N LEU A 59 3.41 16.12 -8.08
CA LEU A 59 4.85 15.80 -8.09
C LEU A 59 5.72 16.98 -7.64
N SER A 60 5.39 18.19 -8.09
CA SER A 60 6.08 19.42 -7.67
C SER A 60 5.96 19.64 -6.17
N ALA A 61 4.78 19.39 -5.60
CA ALA A 61 4.56 19.48 -4.16
C ALA A 61 5.34 18.41 -3.37
N VAL A 62 5.43 17.18 -3.90
CA VAL A 62 6.24 16.10 -3.33
C VAL A 62 7.71 16.49 -3.34
N GLU A 63 8.23 16.96 -4.47
CA GLU A 63 9.62 17.37 -4.60
C GLU A 63 9.96 18.53 -3.65
N LYS A 64 9.08 19.54 -3.55
CA LYS A 64 9.25 20.65 -2.60
C LYS A 64 9.30 20.19 -1.14
N LYS A 65 8.55 19.15 -0.78
CA LYS A 65 8.45 18.64 0.60
C LYS A 65 9.57 17.67 0.96
N PHE A 66 9.97 16.80 0.03
CA PHE A 66 10.90 15.69 0.30
C PHE A 66 12.26 15.85 -0.39
N GLY A 67 12.44 16.89 -1.21
CA GLY A 67 13.64 17.13 -2.01
C GLY A 67 13.79 16.21 -3.22
N ASN A 68 12.82 15.34 -3.49
CA ASN A 68 12.78 14.45 -4.64
C ASN A 68 11.36 13.93 -4.90
N ALA A 69 11.10 13.45 -6.12
CA ALA A 69 9.86 12.82 -6.54
C ALA A 69 9.99 11.29 -6.71
N HIS A 70 10.87 10.63 -5.95
CA HIS A 70 10.99 9.18 -6.01
C HIS A 70 9.70 8.48 -5.57
N ALA A 71 9.49 7.26 -6.04
CA ALA A 71 8.29 6.47 -5.75
C ALA A 71 7.99 6.35 -4.24
N SER A 72 9.01 6.26 -3.38
CA SER A 72 8.85 6.23 -1.92
C SER A 72 8.32 7.56 -1.36
N SER A 73 8.82 8.70 -1.85
CA SER A 73 8.36 10.05 -1.46
C SER A 73 6.93 10.30 -1.93
N VAL A 74 6.63 9.94 -3.17
CA VAL A 74 5.28 10.03 -3.76
C VAL A 74 4.28 9.18 -2.97
N ASN A 75 4.62 7.91 -2.71
CA ASN A 75 3.79 7.01 -1.92
C ASN A 75 3.59 7.53 -0.49
N THR A 76 4.63 8.08 0.14
CA THR A 76 4.54 8.66 1.48
C THR A 76 3.62 9.89 1.51
N ALA A 77 3.72 10.77 0.52
CA ALA A 77 2.84 11.92 0.39
C ALA A 77 1.38 11.50 0.23
N ALA A 78 1.10 10.57 -0.67
CA ALA A 78 -0.24 10.03 -0.91
C ALA A 78 -0.82 9.35 0.35
N LEU A 79 -0.05 8.49 1.02
CA LEU A 79 -0.48 7.85 2.26
C LEU A 79 -0.76 8.84 3.38
N ASN A 80 0.03 9.91 3.51
CA ASN A 80 -0.22 10.94 4.50
C ASN A 80 -1.51 11.72 4.22
N ALA A 81 -1.79 12.04 2.95
CA ALA A 81 -3.03 12.67 2.55
C ALA A 81 -4.25 11.76 2.87
N VAL A 82 -4.16 10.47 2.55
CA VAL A 82 -5.21 9.49 2.88
C VAL A 82 -5.40 9.39 4.39
N LYS A 83 -4.33 9.29 5.18
CA LYS A 83 -4.42 9.24 6.66
C LYS A 83 -5.08 10.49 7.23
N ALA A 84 -4.69 11.67 6.76
CA ALA A 84 -5.27 12.93 7.21
C ALA A 84 -6.78 12.98 6.95
N TRP A 85 -7.20 12.61 5.74
CA TRP A 85 -8.62 12.54 5.37
C TRP A 85 -9.40 11.52 6.21
N VAL A 86 -8.86 10.32 6.45
CA VAL A 86 -9.51 9.31 7.30
C VAL A 86 -9.70 9.82 8.73
N GLU A 87 -8.69 10.49 9.30
CA GLU A 87 -8.78 11.04 10.66
C GLU A 87 -9.73 12.23 10.76
N GLU A 88 -9.85 13.04 9.70
CA GLU A 88 -10.88 14.08 9.60
C GLU A 88 -12.29 13.47 9.61
N VAL A 89 -12.52 12.47 8.75
CA VAL A 89 -13.83 11.80 8.63
C VAL A 89 -14.24 11.08 9.91
N LYS A 90 -13.31 10.48 10.67
CA LYS A 90 -13.63 9.82 11.95
C LYS A 90 -14.06 10.79 13.06
N LYS A 91 -13.67 12.06 12.97
CA LYS A 91 -13.96 13.09 13.98
C LYS A 91 -15.31 13.77 13.75
N GLY A 92 -15.81 13.75 12.51
CA GLY A 92 -17.15 14.22 12.15
C GLY A 92 -18.20 13.16 12.39
#